data_AF-A0A1M5RQU2-F1
#
_entry.id   AF-A0A1M5RQU2-F1
#
_cell.length_a   1.000
_cell.length_b   1.000
_cell.length_c   1.000
_cell.angle_alpha   90.00
_cell.angle_beta   90.00
_cell.angle_gamma   90.00
#
_symmetry.space_group_name_H-M   'P 1'
#
loop_
_entity.id
_entity.type
_entity.pdbx_description
1 polymer ?
#
loop_
_entity_poly.entity_id
_entity_poly.type
_entity_poly.pdbx_seq_one_letter_code
_entity_poly.pdbx_strand_id
1 'polypeptide(L)'
;MAFKSDDDKTAYWKENLSLLAKLLVIWFVVSFGCGILFVDVLNNIQFFGFKLGFWFAQQGAIYVFVALIFVYMAKMNALDKKYGVDEE
;
A
#
# COMPACT_ATOMS: atom_id res chain seq x y z
N MET A 1 10.76 -17.27 17.76
CA MET A 1 9.29 -17.08 17.82
C MET A 1 8.61 -18.41 18.09
N ALA A 2 8.02 -18.60 19.27
CA ALA A 2 7.20 -19.77 19.59
C ALA A 2 5.72 -19.38 19.49
N PHE A 3 5.10 -19.65 18.34
CA PHE A 3 3.65 -19.50 18.19
C PHE A 3 2.94 -20.41 19.19
N LYS A 4 1.90 -19.90 19.86
CA LYS A 4 1.21 -20.56 20.98
C LYS A 4 0.38 -21.78 20.54
N SER A 5 -0.03 -21.82 19.27
CA SER A 5 -0.69 -22.94 18.59
C SER A 5 -0.54 -22.84 17.05
N ASP A 6 -0.70 -23.93 16.30
CA ASP A 6 -0.67 -23.92 14.81
C ASP A 6 -1.82 -23.09 14.19
N ASP A 7 -2.93 -22.90 14.91
CA ASP A 7 -4.01 -21.98 14.55
C ASP A 7 -3.54 -20.51 14.51
N ASP A 8 -2.67 -20.09 15.43
CA ASP A 8 -2.17 -18.71 15.48
C ASP A 8 -1.25 -18.39 14.29
N LYS A 9 -0.44 -19.37 13.86
CA LYS A 9 0.38 -19.25 12.63
C LYS A 9 -0.49 -19.06 11.40
N THR A 10 -1.56 -19.85 11.31
CA THR A 10 -2.47 -19.82 10.15
C THR A 10 -3.26 -18.51 10.11
N ALA A 11 -3.71 -18.01 11.27
CA ALA A 11 -4.37 -16.72 11.37
C ALA A 11 -3.45 -15.54 11.00
N TYR A 12 -2.20 -15.56 11.49
CA TYR A 12 -1.19 -14.57 11.14
C TYR A 12 -0.89 -14.55 9.63
N TRP A 13 -0.69 -15.74 9.03
CA TRP A 13 -0.44 -15.87 7.60
C TRP A 13 -1.60 -15.34 6.75
N LYS A 14 -2.84 -15.66 7.15
CA LYS A 14 -4.05 -15.19 6.46
C LYS A 14 -4.22 -13.67 6.57
N GLU A 15 -3.94 -13.08 7.73
CA GLU A 15 -3.96 -11.62 7.90
C GLU A 15 -2.87 -10.94 7.08
N ASN A 16 -1.65 -11.49 7.05
CA ASN A 16 -0.56 -10.94 6.24
C ASN A 16 -0.89 -11.01 4.74
N LEU A 17 -1.47 -12.13 4.28
CA LEU A 17 -1.96 -12.26 2.91
C LEU A 17 -3.09 -11.24 2.61
N SER A 18 -3.97 -10.96 3.59
CA SER A 18 -4.99 -9.92 3.46
C SER A 18 -4.38 -8.51 3.39
N LEU A 19 -3.31 -8.24 4.14
CA LEU A 19 -2.56 -6.99 4.04
C LEU A 19 -1.95 -6.84 2.65
N LEU A 20 -1.21 -7.84 2.17
CA LEU A 20 -0.65 -7.86 0.82
C LEU A 20 -1.72 -7.66 -0.26
N ALA A 21 -2.86 -8.34 -0.16
CA ALA A 21 -3.97 -8.18 -1.09
C ALA A 21 -4.51 -6.74 -1.08
N LYS A 22 -4.69 -6.12 0.10
CA LYS A 22 -5.12 -4.72 0.21
C LYS A 22 -4.10 -3.76 -0.40
N LEU A 23 -2.82 -3.99 -0.15
CA LEU A 23 -1.73 -3.20 -0.74
C LEU A 23 -1.71 -3.30 -2.27
N LEU A 24 -1.90 -4.50 -2.82
CA LEU A 24 -2.00 -4.72 -4.26
C LEU A 24 -3.23 -4.02 -4.86
N VAL A 25 -4.38 -4.05 -4.18
CA VAL A 25 -5.58 -3.33 -4.61
C VAL A 25 -5.34 -1.82 -4.61
N ILE A 26 -4.74 -1.26 -3.55
CA ILE A 26 -4.44 0.18 -3.51
C ILE A 26 -3.41 0.53 -4.59
N TRP A 27 -2.37 -0.28 -4.77
CA TRP A 27 -1.38 -0.09 -5.82
C TRP A 27 -2.02 -0.10 -7.21
N PHE A 28 -2.95 -1.02 -7.48
CA PHE A 28 -3.71 -1.07 -8.72
C PHE A 28 -4.60 0.15 -8.89
N VAL A 29 -5.36 0.54 -7.86
CA VAL A 29 -6.23 1.72 -7.89
C VAL A 29 -5.43 2.99 -8.10
N VAL A 30 -4.25 3.13 -7.50
CA VAL A 30 -3.46 4.35 -7.67
C VAL A 30 -2.75 4.36 -9.03
N SER A 31 -2.15 3.24 -9.45
CA SER A 31 -1.46 3.18 -10.74
C SER A 31 -2.43 3.30 -11.92
N PHE A 32 -3.56 2.59 -11.86
CA PHE A 32 -4.54 2.52 -12.95
C PHE A 32 -5.64 3.59 -12.80
N GLY A 33 -6.16 3.77 -11.59
CA GLY A 33 -7.20 4.76 -11.29
C GLY A 33 -6.68 6.20 -11.39
N CYS A 34 -5.62 6.56 -10.65
CA CYS A 34 -5.07 7.92 -10.71
C CYS A 34 -4.24 8.17 -11.99
N GLY A 35 -3.55 7.16 -12.51
CA GLY A 35 -2.69 7.30 -13.68
C GLY A 35 -3.42 7.30 -15.03
N ILE A 36 -4.55 6.59 -15.15
CA ILE A 36 -5.25 6.40 -16.45
C ILE A 36 -6.69 6.89 -16.39
N LEU A 37 -7.48 6.47 -15.40
CA LEU A 37 -8.92 6.80 -15.34
C LEU A 37 -9.19 8.25 -14.94
N PHE A 38 -8.48 8.76 -13.94
CA PHE A 38 -8.57 10.15 -13.49
C PHE A 38 -7.57 11.06 -14.21
N VAL A 39 -6.85 10.55 -15.22
CA VAL A 39 -5.83 11.32 -15.93
C VAL A 39 -6.42 12.58 -16.56
N ASP A 40 -7.65 12.54 -17.07
CA ASP A 40 -8.30 13.70 -17.69
C ASP A 40 -8.73 14.78 -16.68
N VAL A 41 -9.16 14.35 -15.48
CA VAL A 41 -9.49 15.25 -14.37
C VAL A 41 -8.21 15.87 -13.80
N LEU A 42 -7.16 15.07 -13.62
CA LEU A 42 -5.84 15.53 -13.19
C LEU A 42 -5.19 16.42 -14.25
N ASN A 43 -5.35 16.14 -15.54
CA ASN A 43 -4.82 16.94 -16.63
C ASN A 43 -5.44 18.35 -16.72
N ASN A 44 -6.64 18.55 -16.16
CA ASN A 44 -7.21 19.89 -16.01
C ASN A 44 -6.45 20.74 -14.98
N ILE A 45 -5.77 20.10 -14.03
CA ILE A 45 -4.93 20.79 -13.04
C ILE A 45 -3.50 20.79 -13.57
N GLN A 46 -3.02 21.94 -14.01
CA GLN A 46 -1.63 22.12 -14.41
C GLN A 46 -0.79 22.40 -13.17
N PHE A 47 0.14 21.51 -12.86
CA PHE A 47 1.08 21.69 -11.75
C PHE A 47 2.42 22.09 -12.34
N PHE A 48 2.89 23.30 -11.99
CA PHE A 48 4.16 23.83 -12.46
C PHE A 48 4.32 23.94 -13.99
N GLY A 49 3.21 24.06 -14.74
CA GLY A 49 3.20 24.15 -16.21
C GLY A 49 3.14 22.79 -16.94
N PHE A 50 3.09 21.68 -16.20
CA PHE A 50 2.94 20.33 -16.76
C PHE A 50 1.60 19.71 -16.33
N LYS A 51 1.09 18.81 -17.17
CA LYS A 51 -0.14 18.05 -16.90
C LYS A 51 0.09 17.11 -15.71
N LEU A 52 -0.73 17.23 -14.65
CA LEU A 52 -0.59 16.40 -13.44
C LEU A 52 -0.67 14.90 -13.72
N GLY A 53 -1.51 14.48 -14.69
CA GLY A 53 -1.58 13.08 -15.11
C GLY A 53 -0.24 12.56 -15.64
N PHE A 54 0.51 13.39 -16.38
CA PHE A 54 1.82 13.03 -16.90
C PHE A 54 2.87 12.95 -15.79
N TRP A 55 2.87 13.90 -14.85
CA TRP A 55 3.72 13.85 -13.66
C TRP A 55 3.44 12.60 -12.82
N PHE A 56 2.18 12.22 -12.69
CA PHE A 56 1.78 11.05 -11.92
C PHE A 56 2.25 9.74 -12.57
N ALA A 57 2.16 9.64 -13.90
CA ALA A 57 2.64 8.51 -14.68
C ALA A 57 4.16 8.30 -14.57
N GLN A 58 4.94 9.37 -14.37
CA GLN A 58 6.40 9.32 -14.41
C GLN A 58 7.06 9.35 -13.03
N GLN A 59 6.61 10.23 -12.14
CA GLN A 59 7.16 10.41 -10.79
C GLN A 59 6.13 10.14 -9.69
N GLY A 60 4.83 10.30 -9.93
CA GLY A 60 3.81 10.02 -8.91
C GLY A 60 3.80 8.56 -8.44
N ALA A 61 4.00 7.61 -9.36
CA ALA A 61 4.01 6.18 -9.05
C ALA A 61 5.06 5.79 -7.99
N ILE A 62 6.26 6.40 -8.01
CA ILE A 62 7.30 6.09 -7.02
C ILE A 62 6.95 6.64 -5.63
N TYR A 63 6.36 7.84 -5.54
CA TYR A 63 5.91 8.39 -4.26
C TYR A 63 4.80 7.54 -3.63
N VAL A 64 3.87 7.06 -4.46
CA VAL A 64 2.80 6.15 -4.04
C VAL A 64 3.40 4.85 -3.52
N PHE A 65 4.40 4.31 -4.23
CA PHE A 65 5.07 3.08 -3.82
C PHE A 65 5.74 3.23 -2.44
N VAL A 66 6.44 4.35 -2.20
CA VAL A 66 7.03 4.67 -0.89
C VAL A 66 5.94 4.81 0.19
N ALA A 67 4.85 5.52 -0.10
CA ALA A 67 3.73 5.65 0.84
C ALA A 67 3.11 4.29 1.19
N LEU A 68 2.96 3.40 0.22
CA LEU A 68 2.50 2.03 0.43
C LEU A 68 3.42 1.24 1.35
N ILE A 69 4.75 1.38 1.22
CA ILE A 69 5.72 0.74 2.12
C ILE A 69 5.53 1.22 3.57
N PHE A 70 5.36 2.53 3.79
CA PHE A 70 5.09 3.05 5.13
C PHE A 70 3.77 2.52 5.71
N VAL A 71 2.71 2.47 4.91
CA VAL A 71 1.42 1.91 5.32
C VAL A 71 1.55 0.42 5.66
N TYR A 72 2.30 -0.34 4.84
CA TYR A 72 2.60 -1.74 5.13
C TYR A 72 3.34 -1.89 6.45
N MET A 73 4.43 -1.14 6.67
CA MET A 73 5.16 -1.19 7.94
C MET A 73 4.27 -0.86 9.14
N ALA A 74 3.45 0.19 9.06
CA ALA A 74 2.54 0.55 10.14
C ALA A 74 1.50 -0.54 10.42
N LYS A 75 0.97 -1.17 9.36
CA LYS A 75 0.00 -2.28 9.48
C LYS A 75 0.64 -3.56 9.99
N MET A 76 1.85 -3.88 9.54
CA MET A 76 2.64 -5.01 10.00
C MET A 76 2.95 -4.86 11.49
N ASN A 77 3.41 -3.68 11.90
CA ASN A 77 3.69 -3.37 13.32
C ASN A 77 2.42 -3.47 14.19
N ALA A 78 1.26 -3.03 13.66
CA ALA A 78 -0.02 -3.25 14.34
C ALA A 78 -0.44 -4.73 14.41
N LEU A 79 -0.08 -5.54 13.41
CA LEU A 79 -0.34 -6.97 13.37
C LEU A 79 0.57 -7.70 14.37
N ASP A 80 1.86 -7.39 14.39
CA ASP A 80 2.83 -7.94 15.32
C ASP A 80 2.43 -7.64 16.77
N LYS A 81 2.01 -6.40 17.06
CA LYS A 81 1.44 -6.01 18.36
C LYS A 81 0.16 -6.78 18.72
N LYS A 82 -0.72 -7.05 17.74
CA LYS A 82 -1.98 -7.80 17.94
C LYS A 82 -1.72 -9.25 18.30
N TYR A 83 -0.69 -9.86 17.70
CA TYR A 83 -0.32 -11.25 17.95
C TYR A 83 0.76 -11.39 19.05
N GLY A 84 1.19 -10.29 19.66
CA GLY A 84 2.20 -10.28 20.72
C GLY A 84 3.57 -10.78 20.26
N VAL A 85 3.86 -10.64 18.96
CA VAL A 85 5.20 -10.85 18.38
C VAL A 85 5.96 -9.52 18.45
N ASP A 86 5.92 -8.86 19.61
CA ASP A 86 6.94 -7.86 19.93
C ASP A 86 8.20 -8.69 20.22
N GLU A 87 9.11 -8.74 19.25
CA GLU A 87 10.50 -9.06 19.57
C GLU A 87 11.01 -7.94 20.48
N GLU A 88 11.60 -8.31 21.63
CA GLU A 88 12.29 -7.39 22.54
C GLU A 88 13.26 -6.44 21.81
#